data_AF-A0A022W6T7-F1
#
_entry.id   AF-A0A022W6T7-F1
#
_cell.length_a   1.000
_cell.length_b   1.000
_cell.length_c   1.000
_cell.angle_alpha   90.00
_cell.angle_beta   90.00
_cell.angle_gamma   90.00
#
_symmetry.space_group_name_H-M   'P 1'
#
loop_
_entity.id
_entity.type
_entity.pdbx_description
1 polymer ?
#
loop_
_entity_poly.entity_id
_entity_poly.type
_entity_poly.pdbx_seq_one_letter_code
_entity_poly.pdbx_strand_id
1 'polypeptide(L)'
;MFRQSAFQTLSKAARPITTPVSRSFSSTAIRDHARLTVVGRLGAQPEVATSSNGREYVKYSVGTNYGPRDNQQTSWFRVTSFVPEGPGRDHLLNLPKGYVLSYIPMPLFSLHNKAQKLTLSPI
;
A
#
# COMPACT_ATOMS: atom_id res chain seq x y z
N MET A 1 65.66 -41.19 -29.73
CA MET A 1 65.32 -40.15 -28.74
C MET A 1 63.97 -39.54 -29.12
N PHE A 2 62.99 -39.65 -28.20
CA PHE A 2 61.72 -38.88 -28.08
C PHE A 2 60.70 -38.87 -29.24
N ARG A 3 59.37 -38.86 -29.03
CA ARG A 3 58.41 -39.52 -28.12
C ARG A 3 57.02 -39.14 -28.69
N GLN A 4 56.04 -40.04 -28.56
CA GLN A 4 54.64 -39.85 -28.95
C GLN A 4 54.02 -38.56 -28.35
N SER A 5 53.09 -37.93 -29.07
CA SER A 5 52.14 -36.99 -28.48
C SER A 5 50.75 -37.22 -29.07
N ALA A 6 49.92 -37.96 -28.34
CA ALA A 6 48.50 -38.07 -28.58
C ALA A 6 47.82 -36.78 -28.11
N PHE A 7 47.06 -36.12 -28.98
CA PHE A 7 46.18 -35.03 -28.61
C PHE A 7 44.78 -35.61 -28.38
N GLN A 8 44.40 -35.77 -27.12
CA GLN A 8 43.05 -36.15 -26.73
C GLN A 8 42.12 -34.92 -26.77
N THR A 9 41.12 -34.97 -27.64
CA THR A 9 40.06 -33.96 -27.73
C THR A 9 39.05 -34.17 -26.60
N LEU A 10 38.98 -33.23 -25.66
CA LEU A 10 37.98 -33.23 -24.59
C LEU A 10 36.60 -32.82 -25.14
N SER A 11 35.67 -33.78 -25.19
CA SER A 11 34.25 -33.55 -25.49
C SER A 11 33.55 -32.88 -24.30
N LYS A 12 33.18 -31.62 -24.44
CA LYS A 12 32.44 -30.84 -23.43
C LYS A 12 30.95 -31.18 -23.54
N ALA A 13 30.43 -32.03 -22.65
CA ALA A 13 29.01 -32.34 -22.58
C ALA A 13 28.19 -31.12 -22.14
N ALA A 14 27.23 -30.70 -22.96
CA ALA A 14 26.30 -29.61 -22.65
C ALA A 14 25.23 -30.10 -21.66
N ARG A 15 25.09 -29.41 -20.52
CA ARG A 15 23.99 -29.63 -19.57
C ARG A 15 22.78 -28.79 -20.00
N PRO A 16 21.54 -29.31 -19.96
CA PRO A 16 20.36 -28.52 -20.27
C PRO A 16 20.16 -27.42 -19.22
N ILE A 17 20.05 -26.17 -19.66
CA ILE A 17 19.66 -25.03 -18.83
C ILE A 17 18.13 -25.10 -18.67
N THR A 18 17.66 -25.70 -17.57
CA THR A 18 16.26 -25.57 -17.17
C THR A 18 16.07 -24.22 -16.51
N THR A 19 15.57 -23.23 -17.26
CA THR A 19 15.11 -21.97 -16.69
C THR A 19 13.85 -22.24 -15.85
N PRO A 20 13.84 -21.92 -14.55
CA PRO A 20 12.60 -22.05 -13.78
C PRO A 20 11.62 -21.01 -14.31
N VAL A 21 10.54 -21.48 -14.95
CA VAL A 21 9.37 -20.65 -15.23
C VAL A 21 8.71 -20.34 -13.88
N SER A 22 9.10 -19.22 -13.28
CA SER A 22 8.39 -18.66 -12.15
C SER A 22 7.04 -18.17 -12.66
N ARG A 23 5.99 -18.92 -12.32
CA ARG A 23 4.61 -18.49 -12.58
C ARG A 23 4.38 -17.29 -11.67
N SER A 24 4.20 -16.11 -12.24
CA SER A 24 3.79 -14.94 -11.46
C SER A 24 2.43 -15.22 -10.83
N PHE A 25 2.37 -15.21 -9.49
CA PHE A 25 1.13 -15.45 -8.73
C PHE A 25 0.15 -14.27 -8.79
N SER A 26 0.46 -13.21 -9.54
CA SER A 26 -0.42 -12.07 -9.74
C SER A 26 -0.70 -11.87 -11.23
N SER A 27 -1.99 -11.91 -11.59
CA SER A 27 -2.51 -11.62 -12.93
C SER A 27 -2.87 -10.13 -13.13
N THR A 28 -2.73 -9.31 -12.07
CA THR A 28 -3.06 -7.88 -12.12
C THR A 28 -1.82 -7.02 -12.28
N ALA A 29 -1.89 -6.02 -13.17
CA ALA A 29 -0.82 -5.04 -13.39
C ALA A 29 -0.36 -4.39 -12.07
N ILE A 30 0.94 -4.24 -11.90
CA ILE A 30 1.55 -3.65 -10.69
C ILE A 30 1.13 -2.17 -10.62
N ARG A 31 0.11 -1.87 -9.81
CA ARG A 31 -0.22 -0.50 -9.43
C ARG A 31 0.64 -0.16 -8.22
N ASP A 32 1.48 0.86 -8.34
CA ASP A 32 2.40 1.29 -7.27
C ASP A 32 1.65 1.79 -6.01
N HIS A 33 0.35 2.08 -6.13
CA HIS A 33 -0.50 2.40 -4.99
C HIS A 33 -1.93 1.87 -5.17
N ALA A 34 -2.53 1.46 -4.06
CA ALA A 34 -3.95 1.13 -3.99
C ALA A 34 -4.70 2.26 -3.28
N ARG A 35 -5.75 2.80 -3.91
CA ARG A 35 -6.65 3.80 -3.31
C ARG A 35 -8.06 3.23 -3.23
N LEU A 36 -8.63 3.26 -2.03
CA LEU A 36 -10.03 2.94 -1.78
C LEU A 36 -10.69 4.16 -1.13
N THR A 37 -11.80 4.65 -1.70
CA THR A 37 -12.62 5.71 -1.09
C THR A 37 -13.94 5.08 -0.68
N VAL A 38 -14.16 4.91 0.62
CA VAL A 38 -15.40 4.36 1.16
C VAL A 38 -16.19 5.51 1.76
N VAL A 39 -17.43 5.71 1.30
CA VAL A 39 -18.33 6.75 1.80
C VAL A 39 -19.59 6.07 2.33
N GLY A 40 -19.83 6.19 3.63
CA GLY A 40 -20.94 5.51 4.27
C GLY A 40 -21.06 5.90 5.74
N ARG A 41 -21.99 5.24 6.45
CA ARG A 41 -22.31 5.55 7.84
C ARG A 41 -21.52 4.65 8.77
N LEU A 42 -21.05 5.18 9.89
CA LEU A 42 -20.46 4.36 10.94
C LEU A 42 -21.52 3.44 11.57
N GLY A 43 -21.25 2.13 11.59
CA GLY A 43 -22.12 1.12 12.21
C GLY A 43 -21.98 1.07 13.73
N ALA A 44 -20.79 1.34 14.24
CA ALA A 44 -20.45 1.34 15.67
C ALA A 44 -19.56 2.55 15.99
N GLN A 45 -19.46 2.87 17.27
CA GLN A 45 -18.53 3.89 17.76
C GLN A 45 -17.09 3.41 17.54
N PRO A 46 -16.17 4.28 17.07
CA PRO A 46 -14.78 3.93 16.87
C PRO A 46 -14.11 3.58 18.21
N GLU A 47 -13.36 2.48 18.22
CA GLU A 47 -12.70 1.94 19.42
C GLU A 47 -11.18 1.87 19.21
N VAL A 48 -10.42 2.17 20.27
CA VAL A 48 -8.96 2.01 20.27
C VAL A 48 -8.64 0.56 20.60
N ALA A 49 -7.87 -0.10 19.74
CA ALA A 49 -7.33 -1.41 19.99
C ALA A 49 -5.79 -1.36 19.95
N THR A 50 -5.15 -2.16 20.80
CA THR A 50 -3.70 -2.30 20.83
C THR A 50 -3.29 -3.54 20.05
N SER A 51 -2.31 -3.40 19.16
CA SER A 51 -1.73 -4.53 18.43
C SER A 51 -0.73 -5.24 19.33
N SER A 52 -0.47 -6.53 19.09
CA SER A 52 0.55 -7.31 19.82
C SER A 52 1.94 -6.67 19.77
N ASN A 53 2.20 -5.84 18.76
CA ASN A 53 3.45 -5.09 18.59
C ASN A 53 3.45 -3.74 19.35
N GLY A 54 2.51 -3.51 20.27
CA GLY A 54 2.40 -2.29 21.08
C GLY A 54 1.91 -1.06 20.31
N ARG A 55 1.55 -1.20 19.04
CA ARG A 55 1.00 -0.10 18.24
C ARG A 55 -0.51 0.01 18.47
N GLU A 56 -0.95 1.19 18.85
CA GLU A 56 -2.37 1.50 18.96
C GLU A 56 -2.96 1.83 17.60
N TYR A 57 -4.20 1.43 17.38
CA TYR A 57 -4.92 1.69 16.14
C TYR A 57 -6.42 1.81 16.43
N VAL A 58 -7.11 2.59 15.60
CA VAL A 58 -8.55 2.81 15.73
C VAL A 58 -9.28 1.86 14.79
N LYS A 59 -10.26 1.10 15.31
CA LYS A 59 -11.16 0.25 14.53
C LYS A 59 -12.51 0.91 14.38
N TYR A 60 -13.06 0.86 13.18
CA TYR A 60 -14.45 1.25 12.92
C TYR A 60 -15.04 0.50 11.74
N SER A 61 -16.36 0.39 11.72
CA SER A 61 -17.11 -0.26 10.64
C SER A 61 -17.93 0.76 9.87
N VAL A 62 -17.80 0.78 8.54
CA VAL A 62 -18.53 1.68 7.64
C VAL A 62 -19.51 0.85 6.80
N GLY A 63 -20.79 1.19 6.88
CA GLY A 63 -21.84 0.63 6.04
C GLY A 63 -22.09 1.52 4.83
N THR A 64 -21.95 0.98 3.63
CA THR A 64 -22.31 1.67 2.38
C THR A 64 -23.52 0.98 1.76
N ASN A 65 -24.55 1.75 1.44
CA ASN A 65 -25.73 1.24 0.76
C ASN A 65 -25.51 1.31 -0.76
N TYR A 66 -25.79 0.22 -1.45
CA TYR A 66 -25.72 0.13 -2.91
C TYR A 66 -26.97 -0.56 -3.45
N GLY A 67 -27.44 -0.12 -4.62
CA GLY A 67 -28.56 -0.73 -5.34
C GLY A 67 -29.79 0.18 -5.48
N PRO A 68 -30.73 -0.22 -6.34
CA PRO A 68 -31.98 0.50 -6.56
C PRO A 68 -32.83 0.52 -5.28
N ARG A 69 -33.68 1.54 -5.15
CA ARG A 69 -34.47 1.86 -3.94
C ARG A 69 -35.23 0.67 -3.34
N ASP A 70 -35.61 -0.29 -4.17
CA ASP A 70 -36.42 -1.47 -3.82
C ASP A 70 -35.61 -2.64 -3.24
N ASN A 71 -34.30 -2.74 -3.54
CA ASN A 71 -33.44 -3.80 -3.00
C ASN A 71 -32.06 -3.23 -2.63
N GLN A 72 -32.05 -2.36 -1.61
CA GLN A 72 -30.82 -1.76 -1.11
C GLN A 72 -30.00 -2.80 -0.36
N GLN A 73 -28.82 -3.12 -0.89
CA GLN A 73 -27.83 -3.96 -0.22
C GLN A 73 -26.86 -3.08 0.55
N THR A 74 -26.52 -3.47 1.78
CA THR A 74 -25.53 -2.76 2.61
C THR A 74 -24.25 -3.56 2.66
N SER A 75 -23.18 -2.99 2.12
CA SER A 75 -21.83 -3.54 2.22
C SER A 75 -21.14 -2.99 3.47
N TRP A 76 -20.64 -3.89 4.32
CA TRP A 76 -19.95 -3.54 5.56
C TRP A 76 -18.43 -3.62 5.38
N PHE A 77 -17.75 -2.50 5.59
CA PHE A 77 -16.29 -2.39 5.52
C PHE A 77 -15.71 -2.21 6.91
N ARG A 78 -14.78 -3.09 7.29
CA ARG A 78 -14.00 -2.96 8.52
C ARG A 78 -12.73 -2.18 8.21
N VAL A 79 -12.58 -1.01 8.83
CA VAL A 79 -11.44 -0.13 8.60
C VAL A 79 -10.59 -0.08 9.86
N THR A 80 -9.29 -0.25 9.66
CA THR A 80 -8.27 -0.21 10.71
C THR A 80 -7.36 0.97 10.39
N SER A 81 -7.35 1.97 11.26
CA SER A 81 -6.59 3.21 11.07
C SER A 81 -5.38 3.24 12.00
N PHE A 82 -4.18 3.27 11.42
CA PHE A 82 -2.90 3.34 12.13
C PHE A 82 -2.44 4.79 12.30
N VAL A 83 -3.29 5.63 12.89
CA VAL A 83 -2.95 7.03 13.14
C VAL A 83 -2.14 7.12 14.44
N PRO A 84 -0.92 7.71 14.40
CA PRO A 84 -0.15 7.94 15.62
C PRO A 84 -0.91 8.88 16.57
N GLU A 85 -0.55 8.86 17.85
CA GLU A 85 -1.16 9.72 18.86
C GLU A 85 -1.09 11.19 18.43
N GLY A 86 -2.24 11.88 18.44
CA GLY A 86 -2.37 13.25 17.97
C GLY A 86 -3.79 13.64 17.55
N PRO A 87 -3.98 14.87 17.03
CA PRO A 87 -5.30 15.45 16.77
C PRO A 87 -6.17 14.63 15.81
N GLY A 88 -5.54 13.90 14.89
CA GLY A 88 -6.24 13.02 13.95
C GLY A 88 -6.92 11.83 14.63
N ARG A 89 -6.34 11.33 15.72
CA ARG A 89 -6.93 10.25 16.51
C ARG A 89 -8.10 10.75 17.35
N ASP A 90 -7.95 11.89 18.02
CA ASP A 90 -9.02 12.48 18.83
C ASP A 90 -10.24 12.84 17.99
N HIS A 91 -10.00 13.33 16.77
CA HIS A 91 -11.07 13.55 15.80
C HIS A 91 -11.79 12.24 15.47
N LEU A 92 -11.03 11.17 15.17
CA LEU A 92 -11.59 9.84 14.88
C LEU A 92 -12.41 9.26 16.04
N LEU A 93 -12.00 9.50 17.29
CA LEU A 93 -12.69 8.98 18.48
C LEU A 93 -13.96 9.76 18.83
N ASN A 94 -13.97 11.06 18.56
CA ASN A 94 -15.11 11.93 18.86
C ASN A 94 -16.22 11.88 17.80
N LEU A 95 -16.08 11.09 16.71
CA LEU A 95 -17.13 10.96 15.71
C LEU A 95 -18.34 10.20 16.27
N PRO A 96 -19.53 10.82 16.27
CA PRO A 96 -20.77 10.14 16.59
C PRO A 96 -21.11 9.08 15.54
N LYS A 97 -21.89 8.07 15.96
CA LYS A 97 -22.47 7.07 15.07
C LYS A 97 -23.28 7.74 13.96
N GLY A 98 -23.08 7.32 12.70
CA GLY A 98 -23.87 7.80 11.56
C GLY A 98 -23.23 8.91 10.71
N TYR A 99 -22.01 9.35 11.02
CA TYR A 99 -21.26 10.30 10.19
C TYR A 99 -20.78 9.69 8.87
N VAL A 100 -20.69 10.53 7.85
CA VAL A 100 -20.16 10.17 6.53
C VAL A 100 -18.66 10.41 6.53
N LEU A 101 -17.88 9.33 6.60
CA LEU A 101 -16.43 9.41 6.50
C LEU A 101 -16.03 9.51 5.02
N SER A 102 -15.30 10.56 4.65
CA SER A 102 -14.62 10.66 3.36
C SER A 102 -13.12 10.66 3.61
N TYR A 103 -12.48 9.49 3.58
CA TYR A 103 -11.03 9.39 3.71
C TYR A 103 -10.39 9.71 2.36
N ILE A 104 -9.96 10.96 2.20
CA ILE A 104 -9.09 11.37 1.10
C ILE A 104 -7.67 11.45 1.68
N PRO A 105 -6.74 10.57 1.29
CA PRO A 105 -5.36 10.75 1.69
C PRO A 105 -4.85 12.06 1.07
N MET A 106 -4.65 13.07 1.90
CA MET A 106 -3.96 14.30 1.51
C MET A 106 -2.53 13.90 1.09
N PRO A 107 -2.11 14.17 -0.15
CA PRO A 107 -0.71 13.99 -0.52
C PRO A 107 0.13 14.99 0.28
N LEU A 108 1.08 14.49 1.06
CA LEU A 108 2.11 15.31 1.70
C LEU A 108 3.01 15.88 0.60
N PHE A 109 2.67 17.07 0.09
CA PHE A 109 3.54 17.81 -0.82
C PHE A 109 4.81 18.22 -0.08
N SER A 110 5.91 17.52 -0.35
CA SER A 110 7.24 17.93 0.10
C SER A 110 7.65 19.17 -0.70
N LEU A 111 7.55 20.35 -0.08
CA LEU A 111 8.11 21.59 -0.60
C LEU A 111 9.64 21.50 -0.51
N HIS A 112 10.28 21.03 -1.58
CA HIS A 112 11.72 21.20 -1.75
C HIS A 112 11.99 22.68 -2.08
N ASN A 113 12.17 23.49 -1.04
CA ASN A 113 12.59 24.88 -1.18
C ASN A 113 14.05 24.90 -1.67
N LYS A 114 14.21 25.09 -2.99
CA LYS A 114 15.49 25.33 -3.62
C LYS A 114 15.81 26.81 -3.48
N ALA A 115 16.38 27.21 -2.34
CA ALA A 115 17.01 28.51 -2.17
C ALA A 115 18.24 28.60 -3.10
N GLN A 116 18.03 28.95 -4.37
CA GLN A 116 19.09 29.26 -5.33
C GLN A 116 19.31 30.77 -5.40
N LYS A 117 20.19 31.21 -4.50
CA LYS A 117 21.32 32.09 -4.77
C LYS A 117 21.04 33.34 -5.62
N LEU A 118 20.61 34.41 -4.94
CA LEU A 118 20.78 35.78 -5.41
C LEU A 118 22.29 36.02 -5.66
N THR A 119 22.68 36.08 -6.93
CA THR A 119 24.00 36.57 -7.33
C THR A 119 23.76 37.95 -7.93
N LEU A 120 24.04 38.99 -7.16
CA LEU A 120 24.10 40.37 -7.64
C LEU A 120 25.27 40.49 -8.62
N SER A 121 25.01 40.90 -9.85
CA SER A 121 26.02 41.42 -10.77
C SER A 121 25.87 42.94 -10.85
N PRO A 122 26.94 43.72 -10.62
CA PRO A 122 26.88 45.18 -10.66
C PRO A 122 26.97 45.68 -12.11
N ILE A 123 26.09 46.60 -12.46
CA ILE A 123 26.34 47.70 -13.41
C ILE A 123 25.74 48.96 -12.79
#